data_AF-A0AAN8JGF4-F1
#
_entry.id   AF-A0AAN8JGF4-F1
#
_cell.length_a   1.000
_cell.length_b   1.000
_cell.length_c   1.000
_cell.angle_alpha   90.00
_cell.angle_beta   90.00
_cell.angle_gamma   90.00
#
_symmetry.space_group_name_H-M   'P 1'
#
loop_
_entity.id
_entity.type
_entity.pdbx_description
1 polymer ?
#
loop_
_entity_poly.entity_id
_entity_poly.type
_entity_poly.pdbx_seq_one_letter_code
_entity_poly.pdbx_strand_id
1 'polypeptide(L)'
;MVIANLMLNPADVYVLPFSEVQYKVELLKHNKVSEITMPSLQYYIEVKDTDICTLETSRSVATALNIGSTEVVLKDKNIVVTEFFRQPSALFHVVNPSYLAFVVLPNMKWVLESNREYEIVIEVYDTDSHKIFSSDNVRIEAMFPTPYFKVLFSSKNGTYHRVQTLLKGRTEIDGVLISVIKSDGLPYKISQEVKGSQEVDIYDPIIVEPAMLYFPWDPVTQAKHNYLLKARGGSGDYTWISADTDVTTVNIKGQITTNGMGRANITAADARNTAHTGTATIHVLPPNDMMFLPTPVEASVGTILELPLEINTVYNGNVLTA
;
A
#
# COMPACT_ATOMS: atom_id res chain seq x y z
N MET A 1 -11.21 -37.53 19.73
CA MET A 1 -10.46 -36.84 20.79
C MET A 1 -9.86 -35.59 20.16
N VAL A 2 -10.41 -34.41 20.44
CA VAL A 2 -9.99 -33.16 19.79
C VAL A 2 -8.87 -32.58 20.63
N ILE A 3 -7.64 -32.59 20.10
CA ILE A 3 -6.48 -31.98 20.77
C ILE A 3 -6.67 -30.47 20.69
N ALA A 4 -6.83 -29.84 21.85
CA ALA A 4 -6.78 -28.39 21.97
C ALA A 4 -5.29 -27.98 21.90
N ASN A 5 -4.94 -27.14 20.93
CA ASN A 5 -3.55 -26.70 20.75
C ASN A 5 -3.40 -25.29 21.33
N LEU A 6 -2.63 -25.18 22.41
CA LEU A 6 -2.21 -23.91 22.98
C LEU A 6 -0.97 -23.40 22.26
N MET A 7 -0.88 -22.09 22.07
CA MET A 7 0.27 -21.44 21.45
C MET A 7 0.55 -20.09 22.11
N LEU A 8 1.80 -19.65 22.00
CA LEU A 8 2.24 -18.31 22.36
C LEU A 8 2.32 -17.46 21.08
N ASN A 9 1.79 -16.24 21.17
CA ASN A 9 1.86 -15.25 20.11
C ASN A 9 2.52 -13.98 20.66
N PRO A 10 3.61 -13.47 20.06
CA PRO A 10 4.31 -14.02 18.89
C PRO A 10 5.03 -15.35 19.19
N ALA A 11 5.25 -16.19 18.17
CA ALA A 11 5.86 -17.53 18.33
C ALA A 11 7.38 -17.53 18.15
N ASP A 12 7.92 -16.58 17.39
CA ASP A 12 9.34 -16.42 17.13
C ASP A 12 9.62 -14.92 16.95
N VAL A 13 10.52 -14.38 17.76
CA VAL A 13 10.81 -12.94 17.79
C VAL A 13 12.29 -12.65 17.86
N TYR A 14 12.68 -11.62 17.11
CA TYR A 14 13.99 -11.00 17.14
C TYR A 14 13.82 -9.60 17.74
N VAL A 15 14.55 -9.27 18.79
CA VAL A 15 14.39 -8.03 19.53
C VAL A 15 15.73 -7.38 19.84
N LEU A 16 15.69 -6.06 20.07
CA LEU A 16 16.87 -5.32 20.54
C LEU A 16 17.07 -5.54 22.04
N PRO A 17 18.30 -5.36 22.56
CA PRO A 17 18.52 -5.25 24.00
C PRO A 17 17.57 -4.23 24.64
N PHE A 18 16.99 -4.59 25.79
CA PHE A 18 16.00 -3.81 26.54
C PHE A 18 14.63 -3.62 25.88
N SER A 19 14.37 -4.20 24.70
CA SER A 19 13.04 -4.21 24.11
C SER A 19 12.08 -5.14 24.86
N GLU A 20 10.79 -4.85 24.75
CA GLU A 20 9.72 -5.57 25.44
C GLU A 20 8.78 -6.27 24.46
N VAL A 21 8.42 -7.51 24.76
CA VAL A 21 7.44 -8.31 23.99
C VAL A 21 6.33 -8.75 24.91
N GLN A 22 5.10 -8.33 24.63
CA GLN A 22 3.92 -8.84 25.32
C GLN A 22 3.43 -10.11 24.62
N TYR A 23 3.45 -11.22 25.36
CA TYR A 23 2.96 -12.50 24.89
C TYR A 23 1.48 -12.67 25.17
N LYS A 24 0.77 -13.21 24.19
CA LYS A 24 -0.61 -13.69 24.29
C LYS A 24 -0.64 -15.20 24.25
N VAL A 25 -1.53 -15.79 25.06
CA VAL A 25 -1.78 -17.22 25.03
C VAL A 25 -3.03 -17.46 24.20
N GLU A 26 -2.90 -18.21 23.13
CA GLU A 26 -3.98 -18.49 22.20
C GLU A 26 -4.34 -19.98 22.24
N LEU A 27 -5.64 -20.27 22.23
CA LEU A 27 -6.20 -21.60 22.17
C LEU A 27 -6.84 -21.82 20.79
N LEU A 28 -6.32 -22.79 20.05
CA LEU A 28 -6.88 -23.22 18.78
C LEU A 28 -7.82 -24.42 19.00
N LYS A 29 -9.11 -24.21 18.70
CA LYS A 29 -10.14 -25.25 18.77
C LYS A 29 -11.04 -25.17 17.53
N HIS A 30 -11.13 -26.26 16.75
CA HIS A 30 -11.92 -26.34 15.51
C HIS A 30 -11.66 -25.18 14.53
N ASN A 31 -10.37 -24.87 14.28
CA ASN A 31 -9.95 -23.79 13.39
C ASN A 31 -10.37 -22.36 13.83
N LYS A 32 -10.82 -22.21 15.08
CA LYS A 32 -11.09 -20.91 15.72
C LYS A 32 -10.03 -20.66 16.79
N VAL A 33 -9.41 -19.48 16.70
CA VAL A 33 -8.46 -18.99 17.70
C VAL A 33 -9.25 -18.20 18.76
N SER A 34 -8.99 -18.48 20.03
CA SER A 34 -9.49 -17.70 21.15
C SER A 34 -8.34 -17.37 22.10
N GLU A 35 -8.26 -16.12 22.56
CA GLU A 35 -7.26 -15.68 23.51
C GLU A 35 -7.62 -16.15 24.93
N ILE A 36 -6.63 -16.66 25.67
CA ILE A 36 -6.71 -16.93 27.10
C ILE A 36 -6.15 -15.70 27.81
N THR A 37 -7.00 -15.07 28.63
CA THR A 37 -6.57 -13.94 29.45
C THR A 37 -5.50 -14.36 30.44
N MET A 38 -4.38 -13.64 30.45
CA MET A 38 -3.30 -13.80 31.41
C MET A 38 -3.30 -12.65 32.42
N PRO A 39 -2.93 -12.89 33.69
CA PRO A 39 -2.50 -14.17 34.25
C PRO A 39 -3.66 -15.17 34.43
N SER A 40 -3.39 -16.45 34.22
CA SER A 40 -4.38 -17.53 34.32
C SER A 40 -4.20 -18.37 35.60
N LEU A 41 -5.31 -18.92 36.10
CA LEU A 41 -5.25 -19.88 37.21
C LEU A 41 -4.56 -21.18 36.79
N GLN A 42 -4.77 -21.63 35.56
CA GLN A 42 -4.26 -22.90 35.04
C GLN A 42 -2.90 -22.76 34.36
N TYR A 43 -2.72 -21.71 33.55
CA TYR A 43 -1.53 -21.55 32.72
C TYR A 43 -0.64 -20.42 33.24
N TYR A 44 0.67 -20.60 33.08
CA TYR A 44 1.68 -19.57 33.34
C TYR A 44 2.79 -19.67 32.31
N ILE A 45 3.51 -18.57 32.09
CA ILE A 45 4.67 -18.54 31.21
C ILE A 45 5.95 -18.37 32.04
N GLU A 46 7.03 -18.95 31.55
CA GLU A 46 8.38 -18.82 32.11
C GLU A 46 9.41 -18.67 31.00
N VAL A 47 10.58 -18.13 31.33
CA VAL A 47 11.73 -18.03 30.42
C VAL A 47 12.76 -19.08 30.82
N LYS A 48 13.30 -19.82 29.86
CA LYS A 48 14.32 -20.86 30.13
C LYS A 48 15.65 -20.30 30.61
N ASP A 49 16.10 -19.20 30.00
CA ASP A 49 17.38 -18.55 30.30
C ASP A 49 17.15 -17.09 30.71
N THR A 50 17.26 -16.84 32.02
CA THR A 50 17.04 -15.52 32.61
C THR A 50 18.20 -14.54 32.40
N ASP A 51 19.35 -15.01 31.93
CA ASP A 51 20.47 -14.12 31.60
C ASP A 51 20.22 -13.41 30.26
N ILE A 52 19.40 -14.00 29.39
CA ILE A 52 19.04 -13.44 28.07
C ILE A 52 17.78 -12.58 28.16
N CYS A 53 16.79 -12.98 28.95
CA CYS A 53 15.50 -12.30 29.04
C CYS A 53 14.86 -12.46 30.42
N THR A 54 14.21 -11.40 30.93
CA THR A 54 13.37 -11.46 32.13
C THR A 54 11.90 -11.40 31.77
N LEU A 55 11.04 -11.88 32.69
CA LEU A 55 9.61 -11.97 32.45
C LEU A 55 8.80 -11.36 33.60
N GLU A 56 7.98 -10.37 33.28
CA GLU A 56 6.93 -9.87 34.16
C GLU A 56 5.65 -10.71 33.96
N THR A 57 5.48 -11.71 34.83
CA THR A 57 4.41 -12.71 34.73
C THR A 57 2.99 -12.14 34.84
N SER A 58 2.79 -11.05 35.59
CA SER A 58 1.50 -10.38 35.75
C SER A 58 0.99 -9.76 34.46
N ARG A 59 1.89 -9.29 33.59
CA ARG A 59 1.57 -8.63 32.32
C ARG A 59 1.86 -9.49 31.10
N SER A 60 2.49 -10.64 31.31
CA SER A 60 3.04 -11.50 30.26
C SER A 60 4.01 -10.75 29.33
N VAL A 61 4.86 -9.90 29.92
CA VAL A 61 5.84 -9.08 29.18
C VAL A 61 7.23 -9.62 29.41
N ALA A 62 7.89 -10.02 28.33
CA ALA A 62 9.29 -10.42 28.30
C ALA A 62 10.17 -9.22 27.95
N THR A 63 11.22 -8.98 28.72
CA THR A 63 12.18 -7.88 28.51
C THR A 63 13.54 -8.45 28.15
N ALA A 64 14.10 -8.02 27.02
CA ALA A 64 15.42 -8.44 26.56
C ALA A 64 16.54 -7.88 27.45
N LEU A 65 17.56 -8.69 27.73
CA LEU A 65 18.73 -8.31 28.52
C LEU A 65 20.03 -8.37 27.71
N ASN A 66 20.53 -9.59 27.46
CA ASN A 66 21.80 -9.84 26.79
C ASN A 66 21.59 -10.50 25.43
N ILE A 67 22.49 -10.24 24.49
CA ILE A 67 22.50 -10.88 23.17
C ILE A 67 22.55 -12.41 23.33
N GLY A 68 21.67 -13.11 22.63
CA GLY A 68 21.51 -14.55 22.79
C GLY A 68 20.14 -15.03 22.33
N SER A 69 19.87 -16.32 22.52
CA SER A 69 18.58 -16.93 22.19
C SER A 69 18.07 -17.74 23.37
N THR A 70 16.78 -17.61 23.69
CA THR A 70 16.11 -18.38 24.72
C THR A 70 14.71 -18.78 24.27
N GLU A 71 13.98 -19.49 25.13
CA GLU A 71 12.60 -19.87 24.91
C GLU A 71 11.69 -19.35 26.02
N VAL A 72 10.53 -18.82 25.62
CA VAL A 72 9.40 -18.57 26.52
C VAL A 72 8.49 -19.78 26.46
N VAL A 73 8.25 -20.43 27.59
CA VAL A 73 7.53 -21.71 27.65
C VAL A 73 6.20 -21.51 28.37
N LEU A 74 5.12 -22.01 27.77
CA LEU A 74 3.82 -22.09 28.40
C LEU A 74 3.70 -23.38 29.22
N LYS A 75 3.43 -23.22 30.52
CA LYS A 75 3.24 -24.32 31.46
C LYS A 75 1.79 -24.40 31.97
N ASP A 76 1.34 -25.62 32.20
CA ASP A 76 0.08 -25.94 32.88
C ASP A 76 0.40 -26.40 34.30
N LYS A 77 -0.19 -25.77 35.31
CA LYS A 77 0.02 -26.11 36.73
C LYS A 77 -0.44 -27.53 37.10
N ASN A 78 -1.32 -28.13 36.31
CA ASN A 78 -1.91 -29.43 36.58
C ASN A 78 -1.21 -30.59 35.84
N ILE A 79 -0.22 -30.30 34.98
CA ILE A 79 0.48 -31.31 34.18
C ILE A 79 1.89 -31.53 34.74
N VAL A 80 2.19 -32.78 35.11
CA VAL A 80 3.56 -33.21 35.41
C VAL A 80 4.29 -33.39 34.08
N VAL A 81 5.29 -32.53 33.84
CA VAL A 81 6.09 -32.59 32.61
C VAL A 81 6.86 -33.91 32.60
N THR A 82 6.56 -34.75 31.63
CA THR A 82 7.36 -35.95 31.29
C THR A 82 8.13 -35.66 30.00
N GLU A 83 9.26 -36.34 29.76
CA GLU A 83 10.11 -36.13 28.56
C GLU A 83 9.34 -36.23 27.22
N PHE A 84 8.15 -36.82 27.22
CA PHE A 84 7.31 -37.03 26.05
C PHE A 84 6.25 -35.93 25.82
N PHE A 85 6.11 -34.96 26.73
CA PHE A 85 5.14 -33.87 26.59
C PHE A 85 5.81 -32.58 26.14
N ARG A 86 5.76 -32.27 24.83
CA ARG A 86 6.25 -30.99 24.30
C ARG A 86 5.35 -29.86 24.78
N GLN A 87 5.91 -28.98 25.58
CA GLN A 87 5.24 -27.75 26.01
C GLN A 87 5.24 -26.75 24.85
N PRO A 88 4.15 -25.98 24.64
CA PRO A 88 4.18 -24.87 23.70
C PRO A 88 5.24 -23.87 24.14
N SER A 89 6.13 -23.50 23.22
CA SER A 89 7.14 -22.48 23.45
C SER A 89 7.22 -21.50 22.29
N ALA A 90 7.73 -20.32 22.59
CA ALA A 90 8.09 -19.30 21.63
C ALA A 90 9.59 -19.04 21.70
N LEU A 91 10.21 -18.83 20.53
CA LEU A 91 11.61 -18.47 20.41
C LEU A 91 11.78 -16.96 20.66
N PHE A 92 12.82 -16.61 21.41
CA PHE A 92 13.14 -15.23 21.76
C PHE A 92 14.63 -14.97 21.53
N HIS A 93 14.92 -14.16 20.52
CA HIS A 93 16.27 -13.84 20.06
C HIS A 93 16.58 -12.37 20.35
N VAL A 94 17.62 -12.11 21.14
CA VAL A 94 18.14 -10.77 21.39
C VAL A 94 19.30 -10.54 20.44
N VAL A 95 19.17 -9.60 19.51
CA VAL A 95 20.09 -9.39 18.38
C VAL A 95 20.50 -7.92 18.23
N ASN A 96 21.60 -7.70 17.50
CA ASN A 96 22.04 -6.36 17.13
C ASN A 96 21.33 -5.91 15.84
N PRO A 97 20.93 -4.63 15.74
CA PRO A 97 20.37 -4.10 14.50
C PRO A 97 21.48 -3.87 13.46
N SER A 98 21.10 -3.94 12.18
CA SER A 98 22.01 -3.73 11.05
C SER A 98 21.54 -2.62 10.12
N TYR A 99 20.30 -2.69 9.63
CA TYR A 99 19.77 -1.72 8.67
C TYR A 99 18.28 -1.44 8.87
N LEU A 100 17.82 -0.32 8.30
CA LEU A 100 16.40 0.02 8.20
C LEU A 100 15.87 -0.29 6.81
N ALA A 101 14.65 -0.78 6.72
CA ALA A 101 13.90 -0.88 5.48
C ALA A 101 12.63 -0.04 5.57
N PHE A 102 12.24 0.56 4.45
CA PHE A 102 11.06 1.41 4.37
C PHE A 102 10.02 0.73 3.51
N VAL A 103 8.78 0.71 3.99
CA VAL A 103 7.63 0.16 3.28
C VAL A 103 6.58 1.25 3.14
N VAL A 104 6.12 1.49 1.92
CA VAL A 104 5.01 2.42 1.65
C VAL A 104 3.74 1.65 1.30
N LEU A 105 2.64 1.96 1.97
CA LEU A 105 1.33 1.35 1.72
C LEU A 105 0.46 2.30 0.88
N PRO A 106 -0.46 1.75 0.05
CA PRO A 106 -0.89 0.35 0.03
C PRO A 106 -0.06 -0.61 -0.84
N ASN A 107 0.70 -0.11 -1.83
CA ASN A 107 1.21 -0.98 -2.91
C ASN A 107 2.70 -1.31 -2.86
N MET A 108 3.44 -0.85 -1.86
CA MET A 108 4.89 -1.04 -1.74
C MET A 108 5.65 -0.51 -2.97
N LYS A 109 5.16 0.59 -3.55
CA LYS A 109 5.77 1.27 -4.69
C LYS A 109 6.19 2.68 -4.30
N TRP A 110 7.48 2.97 -4.36
CA TRP A 110 8.07 4.30 -4.13
C TRP A 110 7.94 5.24 -5.34
N VAL A 111 6.78 5.14 -6.00
CA VAL A 111 6.30 6.06 -7.03
C VAL A 111 4.97 6.57 -6.53
N LEU A 112 4.98 7.80 -6.00
CA LEU A 112 3.84 8.42 -5.33
C LEU A 112 3.17 9.45 -6.23
N GLU A 113 1.93 9.78 -5.91
CA GLU A 113 1.13 10.82 -6.54
C GLU A 113 1.09 12.03 -5.60
N SER A 114 1.15 13.25 -6.14
CA SER A 114 1.08 14.48 -5.35
C SER A 114 -0.31 14.69 -4.74
N ASN A 115 -0.37 15.37 -3.59
CA ASN A 115 -1.59 15.65 -2.83
C ASN A 115 -2.37 14.41 -2.35
N ARG A 116 -1.67 13.29 -2.16
CA ARG A 116 -2.26 12.02 -1.72
C ARG A 116 -1.67 11.56 -0.38
N GLU A 117 -2.49 10.90 0.42
CA GLU A 117 -2.05 10.31 1.68
C GLU A 117 -1.43 8.93 1.46
N TYR A 118 -0.36 8.66 2.19
CA TYR A 118 0.33 7.37 2.25
C TYR A 118 0.67 7.01 3.69
N GLU A 119 0.76 5.71 3.95
CA GLU A 119 1.33 5.19 5.20
C GLU A 119 2.74 4.68 4.91
N ILE A 120 3.67 5.01 5.80
CA ILE A 120 5.08 4.62 5.70
C ILE A 120 5.44 3.89 6.98
N VAL A 121 5.90 2.66 6.81
CA VAL A 121 6.39 1.79 7.88
C VAL A 121 7.90 1.71 7.79
N ILE A 122 8.58 1.91 8.91
CA ILE A 122 10.02 1.74 9.03
C ILE A 122 10.27 0.47 9.83
N GLU A 123 10.95 -0.47 9.20
CA GLU A 123 11.30 -1.77 9.73
C GLU A 123 12.79 -1.81 10.06
N VAL A 124 13.14 -2.54 11.11
CA VAL A 124 14.54 -2.72 11.54
C VAL A 124 14.91 -4.18 11.29
N TYR A 125 16.09 -4.43 10.75
CA TYR A 125 16.60 -5.77 10.46
C TYR A 125 17.97 -5.97 11.08
N ASP A 126 18.29 -7.21 11.46
CA ASP A 126 19.63 -7.63 11.85
C ASP A 126 20.51 -7.95 10.62
N THR A 127 21.75 -8.40 10.87
CA THR A 127 22.72 -8.73 9.80
C THR A 127 22.30 -9.91 8.94
N ASP A 128 21.45 -10.79 9.47
CA ASP A 128 20.97 -12.01 8.80
C ASP A 128 19.58 -11.79 8.17
N SER A 129 19.12 -10.53 8.11
CA SER A 129 17.82 -10.12 7.55
C SER A 129 16.60 -10.66 8.31
N HIS A 130 16.74 -10.93 9.61
CA HIS A 130 15.58 -11.14 10.48
C HIS A 130 14.96 -9.80 10.85
N LYS A 131 13.63 -9.71 10.70
CA LYS A 131 12.88 -8.51 11.07
C LYS A 131 12.82 -8.41 12.60
N ILE A 132 13.31 -7.30 13.12
CA ILE A 132 13.24 -6.97 14.53
C ILE A 132 11.81 -6.52 14.89
N PHE A 133 11.30 -7.05 16.00
CA PHE A 133 9.97 -6.77 16.53
C PHE A 133 9.83 -5.29 16.91
N SER A 134 8.76 -4.66 16.43
CA SER A 134 8.47 -3.23 16.60
C SER A 134 7.95 -2.91 18.00
N SER A 135 8.81 -3.03 19.01
CA SER A 135 8.45 -2.74 20.40
C SER A 135 8.11 -1.26 20.60
N ASP A 136 7.16 -0.96 21.49
CA ASP A 136 6.72 0.42 21.77
C ASP A 136 7.81 1.29 22.41
N ASN A 137 8.84 0.67 22.98
CA ASN A 137 9.95 1.35 23.63
C ASN A 137 11.16 1.61 22.70
N VAL A 138 11.14 1.13 21.46
CA VAL A 138 12.13 1.48 20.43
C VAL A 138 11.92 2.93 19.99
N ARG A 139 12.99 3.64 19.60
CA ARG A 139 12.93 5.02 19.09
C ARG A 139 13.65 5.13 17.76
N ILE A 140 12.87 5.27 16.70
CA ILE A 140 13.33 5.62 15.36
C ILE A 140 12.94 7.08 15.11
N GLU A 141 13.87 7.83 14.53
CA GLU A 141 13.62 9.17 14.02
C GLU A 141 13.61 9.12 12.50
N ALA A 142 12.53 9.63 11.90
CA ALA A 142 12.36 9.69 10.46
C ALA A 142 12.32 11.14 10.01
N MET A 143 13.05 11.45 8.95
CA MET A 143 13.12 12.79 8.37
C MET A 143 12.43 12.80 7.02
N PHE A 144 11.33 13.56 6.96
CA PHE A 144 10.55 13.77 5.74
C PHE A 144 10.82 15.17 5.20
N PRO A 145 11.34 15.32 3.97
CA PRO A 145 11.58 16.63 3.37
C PRO A 145 10.29 17.44 3.25
N THR A 146 10.21 18.56 3.98
CA THR A 146 9.00 19.39 4.10
C THR A 146 8.46 20.00 2.79
N PRO A 147 9.26 20.23 1.72
CA PRO A 147 8.69 20.62 0.43
C PRO A 147 7.84 19.51 -0.22
N TYR A 148 8.12 18.25 0.11
CA TYR A 148 7.51 17.09 -0.52
C TYR A 148 6.48 16.40 0.36
N PHE A 149 6.60 16.52 1.68
CA PHE A 149 5.75 15.81 2.62
C PHE A 149 5.23 16.69 3.75
N LYS A 150 3.97 16.47 4.10
CA LYS A 150 3.37 16.88 5.35
C LYS A 150 3.11 15.64 6.21
N VAL A 151 3.78 15.56 7.36
CA VAL A 151 3.55 14.47 8.32
C VAL A 151 2.24 14.73 9.06
N LEU A 152 1.28 13.81 8.94
CA LEU A 152 -0.04 13.89 9.56
C LEU A 152 -0.06 13.17 10.91
N PHE A 153 0.69 12.06 11.03
CA PHE A 153 0.80 11.28 12.25
C PHE A 153 2.13 10.52 12.26
N SER A 154 2.70 10.33 13.45
CA SER A 154 3.85 9.46 13.70
C SER A 154 3.59 8.64 14.97
N SER A 155 3.89 7.35 14.94
CA SER A 155 3.86 6.51 16.13
C SER A 155 4.95 6.94 17.12
N LYS A 156 4.75 6.64 18.41
CA LYS A 156 5.70 6.99 19.48
C LYS A 156 7.09 6.37 19.27
N ASN A 157 7.14 5.17 18.69
CA ASN A 157 8.38 4.47 18.38
C ASN A 157 8.99 4.84 17.02
N GLY A 158 8.29 5.63 16.19
CA GLY A 158 8.75 6.05 14.87
C GLY A 158 8.79 4.95 13.81
N THR A 159 8.14 3.80 14.05
CA THR A 159 8.04 2.73 13.05
C THR A 159 6.90 2.94 12.07
N TYR A 160 5.99 3.90 12.31
CA TYR A 160 4.81 4.14 11.48
C TYR A 160 4.53 5.63 11.35
N HIS A 161 4.27 6.06 10.12
CA HIS A 161 3.95 7.43 9.77
C HIS A 161 2.79 7.46 8.78
N ARG A 162 1.89 8.44 8.93
CA ARG A 162 0.93 8.82 7.90
C ARG A 162 1.32 10.18 7.35
N VAL A 163 1.50 10.28 6.05
CA VAL A 163 2.01 11.48 5.38
C VAL A 163 1.12 11.87 4.21
N GLN A 164 1.08 13.16 3.89
CA GLN A 164 0.49 13.67 2.66
C GLN A 164 1.61 14.20 1.76
N THR A 165 1.66 13.77 0.50
CA THR A 165 2.58 14.31 -0.51
C THR A 165 2.17 15.71 -0.95
N LEU A 166 3.13 16.55 -1.33
CA LEU A 166 2.93 17.95 -1.69
C LEU A 166 3.43 18.23 -3.11
N LEU A 167 4.72 18.58 -3.26
CA LEU A 167 5.32 18.85 -4.56
C LEU A 167 5.66 17.57 -5.31
N LYS A 168 5.60 17.62 -6.64
CA LYS A 168 6.23 16.60 -7.50
C LYS A 168 7.74 16.75 -7.52
N GLY A 169 8.45 15.66 -7.75
CA GLY A 169 9.90 15.62 -7.88
C GLY A 169 10.50 14.38 -7.26
N ARG A 170 11.83 14.29 -7.30
CA ARG A 170 12.59 13.25 -6.62
C ARG A 170 13.06 13.77 -5.27
N THR A 171 12.90 12.94 -4.25
CA THR A 171 13.31 13.23 -2.89
C THR A 171 13.72 11.95 -2.17
N GLU A 172 14.13 12.06 -0.92
CA GLU A 172 14.65 10.95 -0.14
C GLU A 172 14.15 11.08 1.31
N ILE A 173 13.76 9.95 1.90
CA ILE A 173 13.31 9.87 3.30
C ILE A 173 14.40 9.16 4.09
N ASP A 174 14.95 9.84 5.08
CA ASP A 174 15.96 9.27 5.97
C ASP A 174 15.34 8.74 7.25
N GLY A 175 15.99 7.73 7.82
CA GLY A 175 15.63 7.17 9.12
C GLY A 175 16.87 6.79 9.93
N VAL A 176 16.78 6.95 11.25
CA VAL A 176 17.84 6.58 12.19
C VAL A 176 17.23 5.88 13.40
N LEU A 177 17.76 4.71 13.75
CA LEU A 177 17.46 4.06 15.02
C LEU A 177 18.31 4.72 16.13
N ILE A 178 17.65 5.44 17.04
CA ILE A 178 18.32 6.27 18.04
C ILE A 178 18.58 5.50 19.33
N SER A 179 17.56 4.83 19.86
CA SER A 179 17.65 4.19 21.19
C SER A 179 16.51 3.21 21.47
N VAL A 180 16.66 2.47 22.56
CA VAL A 180 15.58 1.73 23.24
C VAL A 180 15.38 2.32 24.62
N ILE A 181 14.15 2.67 24.99
CA ILE A 181 13.84 3.19 26.33
C ILE A 181 13.73 2.00 27.29
N LYS A 182 14.60 1.97 28.29
CA LYS A 182 14.59 0.94 29.33
C LYS A 182 13.40 1.12 30.28
N SER A 183 13.17 0.12 31.13
CA SER A 183 12.11 0.13 32.15
C SER A 183 12.26 1.25 33.19
N ASP A 184 13.47 1.74 33.44
CA ASP A 184 13.76 2.90 34.28
C ASP A 184 13.48 4.26 33.59
N GLY A 185 13.07 4.23 32.32
CA GLY A 185 12.81 5.41 31.49
C GLY A 185 14.06 6.01 30.83
N LEU A 186 15.26 5.46 31.09
CA LEU A 186 16.49 5.96 30.49
C LEU A 186 16.70 5.38 29.08
N PRO A 187 17.23 6.18 28.15
CA PRO A 187 17.54 5.70 26.81
C PRO A 187 18.80 4.83 26.81
N TYR A 188 18.68 3.62 26.29
CA TYR A 188 19.81 2.81 25.83
C TYR A 188 20.15 3.20 24.39
N LYS A 189 21.28 3.88 24.21
CA LYS A 189 21.78 4.24 22.88
C LYS A 189 22.30 2.99 22.17
N ILE A 190 21.92 2.83 20.91
CA ILE A 190 22.51 1.80 20.05
C ILE A 190 23.93 2.26 19.70
N SER A 191 24.92 1.41 19.95
CA SER A 191 26.34 1.75 19.82
C SER A 191 26.77 2.03 18.37
N GLN A 192 26.16 1.33 17.43
CA GLN A 192 26.32 1.57 16.00
C GLN A 192 25.12 2.34 15.48
N GLU A 193 25.37 3.47 14.81
CA GLU A 193 24.30 4.22 14.17
C GLU A 193 23.71 3.40 13.02
N VAL A 194 22.50 2.88 13.23
CA VAL A 194 21.74 2.18 12.19
C VAL A 194 20.88 3.21 11.47
N LYS A 195 21.30 3.54 10.25
CA LYS A 195 20.64 4.49 9.35
C LYS A 195 20.09 3.75 8.14
N GLY A 196 19.07 4.33 7.54
CA GLY A 196 18.61 3.93 6.23
C GLY A 196 18.03 5.13 5.51
N SER A 197 17.97 5.01 4.19
CA SER A 197 17.35 6.02 3.36
C SER A 197 16.58 5.40 2.20
N GLN A 198 15.57 6.12 1.73
CA GLN A 198 14.66 5.65 0.70
C GLN A 198 14.37 6.75 -0.31
N GLU A 199 14.83 6.55 -1.54
CA GLU A 199 14.48 7.41 -2.67
C GLU A 199 12.98 7.29 -3.00
N VAL A 200 12.37 8.43 -3.33
CA VAL A 200 10.96 8.56 -3.66
C VAL A 200 10.80 9.45 -4.89
N ASP A 201 10.09 8.94 -5.91
CA ASP A 201 9.62 9.76 -7.03
C ASP A 201 8.15 10.14 -6.80
N ILE A 202 7.83 11.44 -6.82
CA ILE A 202 6.45 11.95 -6.70
C ILE A 202 6.05 12.61 -8.01
N TYR A 203 4.92 12.18 -8.59
CA TYR A 203 4.38 12.71 -9.85
C TYR A 203 3.03 13.38 -9.67
N ASP A 204 2.65 14.23 -10.62
CA ASP A 204 1.29 14.77 -10.68
C ASP A 204 0.28 13.64 -11.02
N PRO A 205 -1.00 13.77 -10.60
CA PRO A 205 -2.03 12.81 -10.97
C PRO A 205 -2.17 12.62 -12.47
N ILE A 206 -2.53 11.40 -12.89
CA ILE A 206 -2.75 11.09 -14.30
C ILE A 206 -4.06 11.71 -14.75
N ILE A 207 -4.01 12.49 -15.82
CA ILE A 207 -5.18 13.09 -16.47
C ILE A 207 -5.20 12.63 -17.93
N VAL A 208 -6.33 12.06 -18.34
CA VAL A 208 -6.59 11.67 -19.73
C VAL A 208 -7.46 12.74 -20.39
N GLU A 209 -7.00 13.25 -21.52
CA GLU A 209 -7.68 14.29 -22.29
C GLU A 209 -8.08 13.82 -23.70
N PRO A 210 -9.30 14.17 -24.13
CA PRO A 210 -10.36 14.79 -23.33
C PRO A 210 -10.97 13.79 -22.33
N ALA A 211 -11.51 14.28 -21.22
CA ALA A 211 -12.11 13.44 -20.17
C ALA A 211 -13.39 12.73 -20.64
N MET A 212 -14.00 13.22 -21.71
CA MET A 212 -15.23 12.70 -22.26
C MET A 212 -15.26 12.88 -23.77
N LEU A 213 -15.72 11.84 -24.48
CA LEU A 213 -15.88 11.84 -25.93
C LEU A 213 -17.24 11.29 -26.32
N TYR A 214 -17.77 11.82 -27.42
CA TYR A 214 -19.02 11.40 -28.02
C TYR A 214 -18.77 11.00 -29.47
N PHE A 215 -19.30 9.85 -29.86
CA PHE A 215 -19.25 9.35 -31.23
C PHE A 215 -20.65 8.96 -31.69
N PRO A 216 -21.00 9.26 -32.95
CA PRO A 216 -22.28 8.85 -33.51
C PRO A 216 -22.30 7.33 -33.76
N TRP A 217 -23.43 6.70 -33.45
CA TRP A 217 -23.71 5.31 -33.80
C TRP A 217 -24.64 5.25 -35.01
N ASP A 218 -24.22 4.57 -36.06
CA ASP A 218 -25.07 4.22 -37.20
C ASP A 218 -25.27 2.69 -37.26
N PRO A 219 -26.49 2.17 -37.05
CA PRO A 219 -26.75 0.73 -37.11
C PRO A 219 -26.57 0.13 -38.51
N VAL A 220 -26.59 0.94 -39.57
CA VAL A 220 -26.46 0.47 -40.96
C VAL A 220 -25.01 0.34 -41.38
N THR A 221 -24.22 1.42 -41.24
CA THR A 221 -22.80 1.40 -41.67
C THR A 221 -21.87 0.85 -40.60
N GLN A 222 -22.28 0.87 -39.32
CA GLN A 222 -21.45 0.50 -38.17
C GLN A 222 -20.06 1.14 -38.23
N ALA A 223 -20.03 2.43 -38.60
CA ALA A 223 -18.80 3.18 -38.78
C ALA A 223 -17.96 3.16 -37.50
N LYS A 224 -16.68 2.83 -37.66
CA LYS A 224 -15.72 2.85 -36.55
C LYS A 224 -14.98 4.18 -36.54
N HIS A 225 -15.03 4.85 -35.41
CA HIS A 225 -14.32 6.10 -35.18
C HIS A 225 -13.04 5.82 -34.42
N ASN A 226 -11.96 6.50 -34.82
CA ASN A 226 -10.67 6.41 -34.16
C ASN A 226 -10.32 7.76 -33.55
N TYR A 227 -9.84 7.75 -32.30
CA TYR A 227 -9.38 8.96 -31.63
C TYR A 227 -8.15 8.66 -30.78
N LEU A 228 -7.16 9.56 -30.78
CA LEU A 228 -5.97 9.41 -29.97
C LEU A 228 -6.12 10.19 -28.65
N LEU A 229 -6.33 9.47 -27.55
CA LEU A 229 -6.33 10.08 -26.21
C LEU A 229 -4.92 10.54 -25.84
N LYS A 230 -4.85 11.65 -25.11
CA LYS A 230 -3.59 12.18 -24.56
C LYS A 230 -3.60 12.00 -23.05
N ALA A 231 -2.65 11.26 -22.51
CA ALA A 231 -2.41 11.19 -21.08
C ALA A 231 -1.26 12.12 -20.68
N ARG A 232 -1.39 12.78 -19.52
CA ARG A 232 -0.31 13.51 -18.85
C ARG A 232 -0.30 13.17 -17.36
N GLY A 233 0.80 13.51 -16.67
CA GLY A 233 0.99 13.15 -15.26
C GLY A 233 1.53 11.73 -15.10
N GLY A 234 1.65 11.24 -13.88
CA GLY A 234 2.37 10.00 -13.58
C GLY A 234 3.82 10.03 -14.11
N SER A 235 4.40 8.85 -14.25
CA SER A 235 5.77 8.67 -14.72
C SER A 235 5.99 8.97 -16.21
N GLY A 236 4.91 9.14 -16.97
CA GLY A 236 4.92 9.35 -18.42
C GLY A 236 4.73 8.08 -19.25
N ASP A 237 4.84 6.90 -18.63
CA ASP A 237 4.58 5.61 -19.26
C ASP A 237 3.25 5.02 -18.76
N TYR A 238 2.37 4.67 -19.70
CA TYR A 238 1.00 4.27 -19.38
C TYR A 238 0.64 2.89 -19.94
N THR A 239 -0.13 2.14 -19.15
CA THR A 239 -0.87 0.97 -19.61
C THR A 239 -2.34 1.34 -19.80
N TRP A 240 -2.88 1.08 -20.98
CA TRP A 240 -4.25 1.44 -21.34
C TRP A 240 -5.20 0.24 -21.22
N ILE A 241 -6.37 0.48 -20.65
CA ILE A 241 -7.39 -0.55 -20.41
C ILE A 241 -8.76 0.01 -20.83
N SER A 242 -9.55 -0.79 -21.55
CA SER A 242 -10.98 -0.51 -21.76
C SER A 242 -11.82 -1.32 -20.78
N ALA A 243 -12.78 -0.67 -20.13
CA ALA A 243 -13.74 -1.34 -19.26
C ALA A 243 -14.79 -2.16 -20.06
N ASP A 244 -15.02 -1.81 -21.32
CA ASP A 244 -15.98 -2.49 -22.20
C ASP A 244 -15.48 -2.43 -23.66
N THR A 245 -14.95 -3.56 -24.13
CA THR A 245 -14.40 -3.70 -25.48
C THR A 245 -15.47 -3.79 -26.57
N ASP A 246 -16.71 -4.13 -26.22
CA ASP A 246 -17.82 -4.21 -27.18
C ASP A 246 -18.25 -2.80 -27.60
N VAL A 247 -18.09 -1.81 -26.71
CA VAL A 247 -18.31 -0.40 -27.02
C VAL A 247 -17.07 0.22 -27.67
N THR A 248 -15.88 0.08 -27.05
CA THR A 248 -14.64 0.66 -27.59
C THR A 248 -13.39 -0.08 -27.12
N THR A 249 -12.43 -0.26 -28.01
CA THR A 249 -11.11 -0.80 -27.68
C THR A 249 -10.08 0.33 -27.60
N VAL A 250 -8.96 0.09 -26.91
CA VAL A 250 -7.83 1.01 -26.83
C VAL A 250 -6.52 0.25 -27.08
N ASN A 251 -5.60 0.85 -27.84
CA ASN A 251 -4.28 0.26 -28.07
C ASN A 251 -3.21 0.85 -27.12
N ILE A 252 -1.98 0.33 -27.22
CA ILE A 252 -0.86 0.76 -26.36
C ILE A 252 -0.49 2.25 -26.49
N LYS A 253 -0.89 2.92 -27.59
CA LYS A 253 -0.64 4.34 -27.83
C LYS A 253 -1.76 5.23 -27.29
N GLY A 254 -2.81 4.66 -26.69
CA GLY A 254 -3.99 5.40 -26.26
C GLY A 254 -4.95 5.73 -27.40
N GLN A 255 -4.81 5.12 -28.58
CA GLN A 255 -5.78 5.27 -29.66
C GLN A 255 -6.97 4.34 -29.40
N ILE A 256 -8.15 4.94 -29.33
CA ILE A 256 -9.41 4.23 -29.19
C ILE A 256 -10.03 3.93 -30.54
N THR A 257 -10.82 2.87 -30.61
CA THR A 257 -11.63 2.48 -31.77
C THR A 257 -13.02 2.08 -31.30
N THR A 258 -14.06 2.80 -31.75
CA THR A 258 -15.45 2.46 -31.42
C THR A 258 -15.89 1.17 -32.14
N ASN A 259 -16.63 0.32 -31.43
CA ASN A 259 -17.12 -0.97 -31.92
C ASN A 259 -18.63 -1.10 -31.83
N GLY A 260 -19.25 -0.49 -30.81
CA GLY A 260 -20.66 -0.68 -30.51
C GLY A 260 -21.25 0.52 -29.76
N MET A 261 -22.57 0.61 -29.80
CA MET A 261 -23.34 1.60 -29.04
C MET A 261 -23.19 1.35 -27.54
N GLY A 262 -23.00 2.41 -26.76
CA GLY A 262 -22.96 2.31 -25.30
C GLY A 262 -22.02 3.32 -24.66
N ARG A 263 -21.60 2.99 -23.43
CA ARG A 263 -20.68 3.79 -22.64
C ARG A 263 -19.54 2.90 -22.14
N ALA A 264 -18.30 3.32 -22.34
CA ALA A 264 -17.14 2.66 -21.75
C ALA A 264 -16.19 3.66 -21.12
N ASN A 265 -15.48 3.23 -20.08
CA ASN A 265 -14.37 3.99 -19.53
C ASN A 265 -13.07 3.44 -20.08
N ILE A 266 -12.21 4.34 -20.54
CA ILE A 266 -10.84 4.05 -20.93
C ILE A 266 -9.92 4.56 -19.83
N THR A 267 -9.13 3.67 -19.26
CA THR A 267 -8.23 3.97 -18.12
C THR A 267 -6.78 3.94 -18.60
N ALA A 268 -6.03 5.01 -18.30
CA ALA A 268 -4.58 5.03 -18.36
C ALA A 268 -4.02 4.84 -16.95
N ALA A 269 -3.31 3.74 -16.72
CA ALA A 269 -2.63 3.43 -15.46
C ALA A 269 -1.12 3.67 -15.58
N ASP A 270 -0.46 4.19 -14.55
CA ASP A 270 0.99 4.36 -14.53
C ASP A 270 1.68 2.99 -14.62
N ALA A 271 2.65 2.83 -15.52
CA ALA A 271 3.42 1.60 -15.65
C ALA A 271 4.26 1.30 -14.40
N ARG A 272 4.70 2.33 -13.66
CA ARG A 272 5.51 2.18 -12.44
C ARG A 272 4.66 1.99 -11.18
N ASN A 273 3.40 2.41 -11.20
CA ASN A 273 2.43 2.19 -10.12
C ASN A 273 0.99 2.17 -10.64
N THR A 274 0.49 0.96 -10.95
CA THR A 274 -0.81 0.76 -11.62
C THR A 274 -2.04 1.21 -10.81
N ALA A 275 -1.88 1.54 -9.53
CA ALA A 275 -2.96 2.13 -8.73
C ALA A 275 -3.14 3.63 -8.96
N HIS A 276 -2.21 4.28 -9.66
CA HIS A 276 -2.37 5.65 -10.13
C HIS A 276 -2.95 5.60 -11.53
N THR A 277 -4.13 6.20 -11.70
CA THR A 277 -4.91 6.07 -12.93
C THR A 277 -5.61 7.37 -13.28
N GLY A 278 -5.68 7.67 -14.58
CA GLY A 278 -6.60 8.66 -15.14
C GLY A 278 -7.60 7.97 -16.06
N THR A 279 -8.78 8.55 -16.24
CA THR A 279 -9.85 7.93 -17.03
C THR A 279 -10.49 8.92 -18.00
N ALA A 280 -10.86 8.44 -19.19
CA ALA A 280 -11.76 9.10 -20.11
C ALA A 280 -13.04 8.28 -20.30
N THR A 281 -14.19 8.94 -20.41
CA THR A 281 -15.47 8.28 -20.68
C THR A 281 -15.84 8.43 -22.14
N ILE A 282 -16.10 7.31 -22.81
CA ILE A 282 -16.47 7.27 -24.22
C ILE A 282 -17.96 6.93 -24.32
N HIS A 283 -18.70 7.76 -25.05
CA HIS A 283 -20.10 7.56 -25.37
C HIS A 283 -20.25 7.34 -26.87
N VAL A 284 -20.92 6.25 -27.23
CA VAL A 284 -21.27 5.93 -28.61
C VAL A 284 -22.79 5.89 -28.67
N LEU A 285 -23.39 6.92 -29.26
CA LEU A 285 -24.83 7.22 -29.15
C LEU A 285 -25.45 7.42 -30.53
N PRO A 286 -26.73 7.05 -30.73
CA PRO A 286 -27.41 7.35 -31.98
C PRO A 286 -27.50 8.88 -32.19
N PRO A 287 -27.35 9.35 -33.44
CA PRO A 287 -27.58 10.75 -33.76
C PRO A 287 -29.07 11.10 -33.56
N ASN A 288 -29.32 12.30 -33.04
CA ASN A 288 -30.64 12.87 -32.88
C ASN A 288 -30.94 13.95 -33.93
N ASP A 289 -29.94 14.74 -34.29
CA ASP A 289 -30.06 15.81 -35.28
C ASP A 289 -28.74 15.99 -36.04
N MET A 290 -28.81 16.63 -37.21
CA MET A 290 -27.67 16.82 -38.11
C MET A 290 -27.81 18.12 -38.88
N MET A 291 -26.75 18.93 -38.90
CA MET A 291 -26.75 20.20 -39.61
C MET A 291 -25.40 20.53 -40.23
N PHE A 292 -25.40 21.24 -41.36
CA PHE A 292 -24.15 21.80 -41.90
C PHE A 292 -23.71 22.99 -41.06
N LEU A 293 -22.42 23.06 -40.72
CA LEU A 293 -21.87 24.26 -40.12
C LEU A 293 -21.89 25.40 -41.16
N PRO A 294 -22.01 26.66 -40.73
CA PRO A 294 -22.01 27.81 -41.64
C PRO A 294 -20.77 27.81 -42.55
N THR A 295 -20.97 27.50 -43.83
CA THR A 295 -19.90 27.36 -44.82
C THR A 295 -20.34 27.89 -46.19
N PRO A 296 -19.40 28.21 -47.09
CA PRO A 296 -19.74 28.60 -48.46
C PRO A 296 -20.60 27.52 -49.12
N VAL A 297 -21.65 27.95 -49.82
CA VAL A 297 -22.57 27.05 -50.54
C VAL A 297 -22.33 27.06 -52.05
N GLU A 298 -21.31 27.79 -52.51
CA GLU A 298 -20.93 27.92 -53.91
C GLU A 298 -19.41 27.74 -54.07
N ALA A 299 -19.01 27.09 -55.17
CA ALA A 299 -17.62 26.86 -55.55
C ALA A 299 -17.47 26.94 -57.08
N SER A 300 -16.29 27.32 -57.56
CA SER A 300 -15.97 27.34 -58.99
C SER A 300 -16.02 25.93 -59.59
N VAL A 301 -16.39 25.83 -60.86
CA VAL A 301 -16.39 24.55 -61.56
C VAL A 301 -14.98 23.96 -61.57
N GLY A 302 -14.84 22.74 -61.07
CA GLY A 302 -13.56 22.03 -60.93
C GLY A 302 -12.88 22.19 -59.56
N THR A 303 -13.46 22.93 -58.60
CA THR A 303 -12.94 23.03 -57.23
C THR A 303 -13.71 22.17 -56.24
N ILE A 304 -13.08 21.80 -55.13
CA ILE A 304 -13.70 21.06 -54.02
C ILE A 304 -14.43 22.03 -53.09
N LEU A 305 -15.69 21.73 -52.75
CA LEU A 305 -16.47 22.45 -51.74
C LEU A 305 -16.49 21.62 -50.45
N GLU A 306 -15.92 22.15 -49.37
CA GLU A 306 -15.93 21.51 -48.06
C GLU A 306 -17.22 21.88 -47.30
N LEU A 307 -18.06 20.88 -47.02
CA LEU A 307 -19.31 21.03 -46.28
C LEU A 307 -19.22 20.27 -44.94
N PRO A 308 -18.66 20.89 -43.89
CA PRO A 308 -18.56 20.27 -42.58
C PRO A 308 -19.95 20.06 -41.97
N LEU A 309 -20.12 18.88 -41.40
CA LEU A 309 -21.36 18.36 -40.84
C LEU A 309 -21.22 18.25 -39.33
N GLU A 310 -22.15 18.84 -38.60
CA GLU A 310 -22.32 18.69 -37.16
C GLU A 310 -23.40 17.64 -36.88
N ILE A 311 -23.12 16.73 -35.95
CA ILE A 311 -24.03 15.66 -35.54
C ILE A 311 -24.30 15.81 -34.05
N ASN A 312 -25.58 15.96 -33.70
CA ASN A 312 -26.03 16.18 -32.34
C ASN A 312 -26.70 14.94 -31.77
N THR A 313 -26.51 14.69 -30.48
CA THR A 313 -27.22 13.64 -29.73
C THR A 313 -27.75 14.19 -28.40
N VAL A 314 -28.58 13.41 -27.72
CA VAL A 314 -29.18 13.80 -26.43
C VAL A 314 -28.64 12.88 -25.34
N TYR A 315 -28.05 13.47 -24.30
CA TYR A 315 -27.60 12.76 -23.10
C TYR A 315 -28.32 13.30 -21.86
N ASN A 316 -29.09 12.44 -21.18
CA ASN A 316 -29.88 12.79 -20.00
C ASN A 316 -30.78 14.05 -20.18
N GLY A 317 -31.28 14.29 -21.39
CA GLY A 317 -32.13 15.44 -21.71
C GLY A 317 -31.38 16.72 -22.10
N ASN A 318 -30.04 16.72 -22.07
CA ASN A 318 -29.21 17.81 -22.59
C ASN A 318 -28.69 17.46 -24.00
N VAL A 319 -28.69 18.44 -24.91
CA VAL A 319 -28.13 18.28 -26.26
C VAL A 319 -26.61 18.38 -26.19
N LEU A 320 -25.92 17.42 -26.80
CA LEU A 320 -24.46 17.37 -26.91
C LEU A 320 -24.06 17.32 -28.37
N THR A 321 -23.00 18.04 -28.69
CA THR A 321 -22.41 18.16 -30.03
C THR A 321 -21.18 17.25 -30.12
N ALA A 322 -21.04 16.53 -31.23
CA ALA A 322 -19.87 15.71 -31.54
C ALA A 322 -19.17 16.22 -32.81
#